data_AF-A0AAD1A5R9-F1
#
_entry.id   AF-A0AAD1A5R9-F1
#
_cell.length_a   1.000
_cell.length_b   1.000
_cell.length_c   1.000
_cell.angle_alpha   90.00
_cell.angle_beta   90.00
_cell.angle_gamma   90.00
#
_symmetry.space_group_name_H-M   'P 1'
#
loop_
_entity.id
_entity.type
_entity.pdbx_description
1 polymer ?
#
loop_
_entity_poly.entity_id
_entity_poly.type
_entity_poly.pdbx_seq_one_letter_code
_entity_poly.pdbx_strand_id
1 'polypeptide(L)'
;MEAALLQLARQPERSALTGRAYLESRIAQHDGYLWPFDRPQMLMPGPIRERMVEDIGRLVRDGGEEAIVSLADLVALGWPLASVEACGAAAFAVFNVQEARREREELDGAGRPFVEAAALLLFCSAALLWAGVGAGAI
;
A
#
# COMPACT_ATOMS: atom_id res chain seq x y z
N MET A 1 33.93 30.06 -7.28
CA MET A 1 33.31 29.97 -5.94
C MET A 1 31.86 30.51 -5.90
N GLU A 2 31.28 30.92 -7.04
CA GLU A 2 29.89 31.43 -7.13
C GLU A 2 28.82 30.35 -7.40
N ALA A 3 29.19 29.18 -7.91
CA ALA A 3 28.21 28.14 -8.29
C ALA A 3 27.54 27.42 -7.10
N ALA A 4 28.15 27.43 -5.92
CA ALA A 4 27.62 26.79 -4.72
C ALA A 4 26.52 27.60 -4.02
N LEU A 5 26.51 28.93 -4.20
CA LEU A 5 25.51 29.82 -3.58
C LEU A 5 24.18 29.84 -4.36
N LEU A 6 24.20 29.54 -5.66
CA LEU A 6 22.99 29.38 -6.47
C LEU A 6 22.26 28.03 -6.23
N GLN A 7 22.94 27.03 -5.68
CA GLN A 7 22.32 25.74 -5.32
C GLN A 7 21.53 25.80 -4.01
N LEU A 8 21.94 26.65 -3.07
CA LEU A 8 21.25 26.84 -1.79
C LEU A 8 19.98 27.69 -1.89
N ALA A 9 19.88 28.56 -2.91
CA ALA A 9 18.66 29.31 -3.20
C ALA A 9 17.53 28.45 -3.81
N ARG A 10 17.82 27.19 -4.17
CA ARG A 10 16.85 26.25 -4.80
C ARG A 10 16.10 25.35 -3.81
N GLN A 11 16.31 25.50 -2.50
CA GLN A 11 15.61 24.69 -1.48
C GLN A 11 14.90 25.46 -0.36
N PRO A 12 14.07 26.49 -0.64
CA PRO A 12 13.13 26.97 0.37
C PRO A 12 11.96 25.98 0.62
N GLU A 13 11.64 25.09 -0.33
CA GLU A 13 10.44 24.23 -0.21
C GLU A 13 10.62 23.03 0.72
N ARG A 14 11.84 22.51 0.90
CA ARG A 14 12.06 21.33 1.75
C ARG A 14 11.89 21.59 3.25
N SER A 15 12.08 22.82 3.71
CA SER A 15 11.98 23.17 5.13
C SER A 15 10.58 23.58 5.57
N ALA A 16 9.76 24.14 4.68
CA ALA A 16 8.38 24.52 4.97
C ALA A 16 7.42 23.32 4.94
N LEU A 17 7.75 22.28 4.16
CA LEU A 17 7.02 21.01 4.10
C LEU A 17 7.10 20.21 5.42
N THR A 18 8.09 20.47 6.27
CA THR A 18 8.35 19.65 7.47
C THR A 18 7.43 19.96 8.64
N GLY A 19 6.81 21.14 8.68
CA GLY A 19 5.93 21.53 9.79
C GLY A 19 4.52 21.01 9.61
N ARG A 20 3.79 21.54 8.61
CA ARG A 20 2.37 21.26 8.45
C ARG A 20 2.08 19.89 7.82
N ALA A 21 2.88 19.44 6.85
CA ALA A 21 2.64 18.11 6.27
C ALA A 21 2.94 16.99 7.28
N TYR A 22 3.91 17.21 8.18
CA TYR A 22 4.14 16.30 9.31
C TYR A 22 2.95 16.28 10.27
N LEU A 23 2.39 17.44 10.61
CA LEU A 23 1.20 17.52 11.46
C LEU A 23 -0.02 16.87 10.80
N GLU A 24 -0.19 17.00 9.48
CA GLU A 24 -1.30 16.41 8.73
C GLU A 24 -1.09 14.92 8.40
N SER A 25 0.09 14.38 8.66
CA SER A 25 0.38 12.95 8.46
C SER A 25 -0.34 12.09 9.49
N ARG A 26 -0.58 10.83 9.14
CA ARG A 26 -1.22 9.86 10.02
C ARG A 26 -0.41 9.66 11.31
N ILE A 27 -1.11 9.61 12.43
CA ILE A 27 -0.54 9.34 13.75
C ILE A 27 -0.78 7.89 14.10
N ALA A 28 0.30 7.16 14.41
CA ALA A 28 0.19 5.80 14.91
C ALA A 28 -0.38 5.80 16.34
N GLN A 29 -1.40 4.98 16.56
CA GLN A 29 -2.01 4.69 17.86
C GLN A 29 -1.89 3.19 18.16
N HIS A 30 -2.19 2.80 19.40
CA HIS A 30 -2.14 1.39 19.82
C HIS A 30 -2.97 0.46 18.93
N ASP A 31 -4.11 0.94 18.40
CA ASP A 31 -5.05 0.14 17.61
C ASP A 31 -5.06 0.46 16.11
N GLY A 32 -4.10 1.27 15.62
CA GLY A 32 -4.01 1.58 14.19
C GLY A 32 -3.48 2.98 13.89
N TYR A 33 -4.03 3.59 12.84
CA TYR A 33 -3.65 4.93 12.39
C TYR A 33 -4.85 5.88 12.46
N LEU A 34 -4.61 7.09 12.94
CA LEU A 34 -5.61 8.17 12.96
C LEU A 34 -5.16 9.32 12.07
N TRP A 35 -6.09 9.87 11.29
CA TRP A 35 -5.91 11.14 10.61
C TRP A 35 -6.22 12.29 11.58
N PRO A 36 -5.26 13.19 11.89
CA PRO A 36 -5.44 14.21 12.92
C PRO A 36 -6.39 15.35 12.52
N PHE A 37 -6.68 15.50 11.23
CA PHE A 37 -7.56 16.55 10.70
C PHE A 37 -8.69 15.93 9.88
N ASP A 38 -9.82 16.61 9.79
CA ASP A 38 -10.90 16.23 8.89
C ASP A 38 -10.57 16.56 7.43
N ARG A 39 -11.24 15.90 6.47
CA ARG A 39 -10.96 16.04 5.02
C ARG A 39 -10.92 17.50 4.56
N PRO A 40 -11.85 18.40 4.95
CA PRO A 40 -11.82 19.79 4.52
C PRO A 40 -10.72 20.64 5.16
N GLN A 41 -10.12 20.17 6.26
CA GLN A 41 -9.08 20.89 7.01
C GLN A 41 -7.67 20.57 6.51
N MET A 42 -7.51 19.46 5.78
CA MET A 42 -6.24 19.04 5.19
C MET A 42 -5.90 19.96 4.01
N LEU A 43 -4.66 20.45 3.98
CA LEU A 43 -4.18 21.34 2.91
C LEU A 43 -3.02 20.75 2.12
N MET A 44 -2.28 19.81 2.70
CA MET A 44 -1.04 19.33 2.12
C MET A 44 -1.30 18.20 1.11
N PRO A 45 -0.86 18.33 -0.17
CA PRO A 45 -1.16 17.35 -1.21
C PRO A 45 -0.69 15.91 -0.92
N GLY A 46 0.41 15.75 -0.18
CA GLY A 46 0.92 14.44 0.22
C GLY A 46 -0.06 13.70 1.13
N PRO A 47 -0.31 14.21 2.36
CA PRO A 47 -1.31 13.66 3.27
C PRO A 47 -2.71 13.52 2.67
N ILE A 48 -3.17 14.51 1.88
CA ILE A 48 -4.46 14.42 1.17
C ILE A 48 -4.51 13.19 0.27
N ARG A 49 -3.48 12.98 -0.56
CA ARG A 49 -3.42 11.84 -1.47
C ARG A 49 -3.38 10.51 -0.71
N GLU A 50 -2.56 10.42 0.34
CA GLU A 50 -2.47 9.21 1.17
C GLU A 50 -3.82 8.85 1.79
N ARG A 51 -4.54 9.82 2.36
CA ARG A 51 -5.87 9.58 2.90
C ARG A 51 -6.89 9.23 1.82
N MET A 52 -6.85 9.88 0.66
CA MET A 52 -7.72 9.53 -0.47
C MET A 52 -7.51 8.08 -0.92
N VAL A 53 -6.27 7.57 -0.94
CA VAL A 53 -5.99 6.15 -1.23
C VAL A 53 -6.67 5.23 -0.21
N GLU A 54 -6.60 5.58 1.09
CA GLU A 54 -7.30 4.80 2.12
C GLU A 54 -8.83 4.85 1.98
N ASP A 55 -9.38 6.02 1.67
CA ASP A 55 -10.82 6.20 1.43
C ASP A 55 -11.28 5.39 0.21
N ILE A 56 -10.52 5.40 -0.89
CA ILE A 56 -10.79 4.56 -2.09
C ILE A 56 -10.80 3.08 -1.69
N GLY A 57 -9.78 2.62 -0.95
CA GLY A 57 -9.71 1.23 -0.50
C GLY A 57 -10.85 0.84 0.43
N ARG A 58 -11.38 1.76 1.25
CA ARG A 58 -12.60 1.51 2.03
C ARG A 58 -13.82 1.37 1.12
N LEU A 59 -14.02 2.30 0.19
CA LEU A 59 -15.15 2.26 -0.74
C LEU A 59 -15.17 0.97 -1.58
N VAL A 60 -14.01 0.52 -2.07
CA VAL A 60 -13.90 -0.75 -2.80
C VAL A 60 -14.29 -1.93 -1.91
N ARG A 61 -13.76 -2.00 -0.68
CA ARG A 61 -14.09 -3.09 0.25
C ARG A 61 -15.56 -3.10 0.66
N ASP A 62 -16.14 -1.93 0.89
CA ASP A 62 -17.54 -1.80 1.31
C ASP A 62 -18.49 -2.13 0.14
N GLY A 63 -18.09 -1.87 -1.11
CA GLY A 63 -18.86 -2.18 -2.32
C GLY A 63 -18.70 -3.62 -2.83
N GLY A 64 -17.64 -4.33 -2.43
CA GLY A 64 -17.38 -5.71 -2.84
C GLY A 64 -16.71 -5.84 -4.22
N GLU A 65 -16.82 -7.02 -4.84
CA GLU A 65 -16.08 -7.39 -6.07
C GLU A 65 -16.42 -6.51 -7.29
N GLU A 66 -17.64 -5.96 -7.35
CA GLU A 66 -18.12 -5.13 -8.47
C GLU A 66 -18.08 -3.63 -8.16
N ALA A 67 -17.34 -3.22 -7.11
CA ALA A 67 -17.29 -1.83 -6.68
C ALA A 67 -16.61 -0.93 -7.72
N ILE A 68 -17.38 -0.04 -8.34
CA ILE A 68 -16.85 1.02 -9.22
C ILE A 68 -16.78 2.32 -8.42
N VAL A 69 -15.57 2.69 -8.01
CA VAL A 69 -15.30 3.93 -7.25
C VAL A 69 -14.85 5.04 -8.21
N SER A 70 -15.45 6.23 -8.05
CA SER A 70 -15.22 7.40 -8.89
C SER A 70 -14.77 8.62 -8.06
N LEU A 71 -14.37 9.70 -8.75
CA LEU A 71 -14.08 10.98 -8.10
C LEU A 71 -15.30 11.58 -7.39
N ALA A 72 -16.51 11.31 -7.89
CA ALA A 72 -17.75 11.79 -7.28
C ALA A 72 -17.96 11.18 -5.88
N ASP A 73 -17.54 9.93 -5.68
CA ASP A 73 -17.64 9.25 -4.38
C ASP A 73 -16.72 9.91 -3.34
N LEU A 74 -15.55 10.39 -3.76
CA LEU A 74 -14.66 11.16 -2.88
C LEU A 74 -15.31 12.49 -2.44
N VAL A 75 -16.00 13.17 -3.36
CA VAL A 75 -16.76 14.39 -3.02
C VAL A 75 -17.91 14.04 -2.08
N ALA A 76 -18.63 12.94 -2.30
CA ALA A 76 -19.70 12.46 -1.43
C ALA A 76 -19.21 12.09 -0.02
N LEU A 77 -17.97 11.61 0.11
CA LEU A 77 -17.30 11.37 1.40
C LEU A 77 -16.88 12.66 2.13
N GLY A 78 -17.10 13.83 1.53
CA GLY A 78 -16.82 15.14 2.12
C GLY A 78 -15.44 15.69 1.77
N TRP A 79 -14.77 15.19 0.73
CA TRP A 79 -13.60 15.87 0.21
C TRP A 79 -13.98 17.17 -0.51
N PRO A 80 -13.25 18.28 -0.28
CA PRO A 80 -13.42 19.47 -1.10
C PRO A 80 -13.14 19.19 -2.57
N LEU A 81 -13.97 19.71 -3.47
CA LEU A 81 -13.85 19.49 -4.92
C LEU A 81 -12.44 19.83 -5.45
N ALA A 82 -11.89 20.98 -5.03
CA ALA A 82 -10.55 21.41 -5.43
C ALA A 82 -9.45 20.40 -5.04
N SER A 83 -9.58 19.75 -3.89
CA SER A 83 -8.64 18.71 -3.46
C SER A 83 -8.77 17.44 -4.31
N VAL A 84 -10.00 17.06 -4.66
CA VAL A 84 -10.28 15.90 -5.53
C VAL A 84 -9.74 16.13 -6.94
N GLU A 85 -9.93 17.33 -7.50
CA GLU A 85 -9.37 17.70 -8.80
C GLU A 85 -7.84 17.69 -8.79
N ALA A 86 -7.21 18.20 -7.73
CA ALA A 86 -5.75 18.28 -7.63
C ALA A 86 -5.07 16.93 -7.35
N CYS A 87 -5.69 16.06 -6.54
CA CYS A 87 -5.03 14.87 -5.98
C CYS A 87 -5.70 13.55 -6.35
N GLY A 88 -6.97 13.54 -6.75
CA GLY A 88 -7.78 12.32 -6.90
C GLY A 88 -7.22 11.35 -7.93
N ALA A 89 -6.86 11.84 -9.13
CA ALA A 89 -6.28 10.99 -10.18
C ALA A 89 -4.98 10.30 -9.72
N ALA A 90 -4.11 11.02 -9.00
CA ALA A 90 -2.88 10.46 -8.46
C ALA A 90 -3.16 9.44 -7.33
N ALA A 91 -4.19 9.68 -6.51
CA ALA A 91 -4.62 8.72 -5.50
C ALA A 91 -5.12 7.40 -6.12
N PHE A 92 -5.98 7.46 -7.14
CA PHE A 92 -6.42 6.27 -7.87
C PHE A 92 -5.27 5.50 -8.51
N ALA A 93 -4.31 6.19 -9.13
CA ALA A 93 -3.14 5.55 -9.72
C ALA A 93 -2.31 4.80 -8.65
N VAL A 94 -2.10 5.42 -7.48
CA VAL A 94 -1.39 4.80 -6.37
C VAL A 94 -2.16 3.59 -5.83
N PHE A 95 -3.48 3.71 -5.64
CA PHE A 95 -4.33 2.61 -5.18
C PHE A 95 -4.25 1.40 -6.12
N ASN A 96 -4.43 1.62 -7.43
CA ASN A 96 -4.40 0.54 -8.43
C ASN A 96 -3.05 -0.19 -8.46
N VAL A 97 -1.94 0.54 -8.29
CA VAL A 97 -0.60 -0.09 -8.20
C VAL A 97 -0.46 -0.93 -6.92
N GLN A 98 -1.01 -0.48 -5.80
CA GLN A 98 -0.96 -1.22 -4.53
C GLN A 98 -1.81 -2.50 -4.58
N GLU A 99 -3.03 -2.43 -5.11
CA GLU A 99 -3.89 -3.62 -5.26
C GLU A 99 -3.31 -4.63 -6.25
N ALA A 100 -2.85 -4.19 -7.42
CA ALA A 100 -2.18 -5.09 -8.37
C ALA A 100 -0.94 -5.78 -7.79
N ARG A 101 -0.24 -5.12 -6.86
CA ARG A 101 0.88 -5.73 -6.13
C ARG A 101 0.39 -6.77 -5.12
N ARG A 102 -0.68 -6.47 -4.39
CA ARG A 102 -1.28 -7.38 -3.41
C ARG A 102 -1.79 -8.67 -4.05
N GLU A 103 -2.49 -8.55 -5.18
CA GLU A 103 -2.96 -9.70 -5.96
C GLU A 103 -1.79 -10.60 -6.40
N ARG A 104 -0.68 -10.00 -6.85
CA ARG A 104 0.52 -10.76 -7.23
C ARG A 104 1.15 -11.48 -6.04
N GLU A 105 1.29 -10.79 -4.90
CA GLU A 105 1.84 -11.39 -3.68
C GLU A 105 0.95 -12.53 -3.16
N GLU A 106 -0.38 -12.43 -3.30
CA GLU A 106 -1.33 -13.49 -2.96
C GLU A 106 -1.18 -14.72 -3.86
N LEU A 107 -1.05 -14.50 -5.18
CA LEU A 107 -0.79 -15.57 -6.15
C LEU A 107 0.56 -16.27 -5.90
N ASP A 108 1.61 -15.50 -5.64
CA ASP A 108 2.95 -16.04 -5.34
C ASP A 108 2.98 -16.78 -3.99
N GLY A 109 2.27 -16.25 -2.99
CA GLY A 109 2.13 -16.85 -1.66
C GLY A 109 1.40 -18.19 -1.68
N ALA A 110 0.37 -18.34 -2.53
CA ALA A 110 -0.37 -19.59 -2.69
C ALA A 110 0.47 -20.72 -3.33
N GLY A 111 1.48 -20.38 -4.14
CA GLY A 111 2.36 -21.37 -4.78
C GLY A 111 3.41 -22.00 -3.85
N ARG A 112 3.87 -21.26 -2.84
CA ARG A 112 4.88 -21.73 -1.87
C ARG A 112 4.49 -23.00 -1.07
N PRO A 113 3.30 -23.12 -0.47
CA PRO A 113 2.95 -24.30 0.32
C PRO A 113 2.89 -25.58 -0.54
N PHE A 114 2.51 -25.47 -1.81
CA PHE A 114 2.52 -26.62 -2.73
C PHE A 114 3.93 -27.13 -3.03
N VAL A 115 4.89 -26.21 -3.21
CA VAL A 115 6.30 -26.56 -3.44
C VAL A 115 6.92 -27.20 -2.19
N GLU A 116 6.63 -26.65 -1.01
CA GLU A 116 7.11 -27.21 0.26
C GLU A 116 6.52 -28.60 0.53
N ALA A 117 5.22 -28.80 0.29
CA ALA A 117 4.58 -30.11 0.44
C ALA A 117 5.14 -31.15 -0.53
N ALA A 118 5.39 -30.76 -1.79
CA ALA A 118 5.99 -31.64 -2.80
C ALA A 118 7.43 -32.03 -2.42
N ALA A 119 8.22 -31.09 -1.91
CA ALA A 119 9.59 -31.35 -1.44
C ALA A 119 9.61 -32.31 -0.24
N LEU A 120 8.68 -32.13 0.71
CA LEU A 120 8.51 -33.03 1.87
C LEU A 120 8.12 -34.45 1.43
N LEU A 121 7.19 -34.58 0.48
CA LEU A 121 6.82 -35.89 -0.08
C LEU A 121 7.99 -36.58 -0.79
N LEU A 122 8.77 -35.84 -1.57
CA LEU A 122 9.99 -36.35 -2.22
C LEU A 122 11.02 -36.81 -1.19
N PHE A 123 11.21 -36.03 -0.13
CA PHE A 123 12.14 -36.39 0.95
C PHE A 123 11.68 -37.63 1.71
N CYS A 124 10.40 -37.70 2.09
CA CYS A 124 9.82 -38.85 2.80
C CYS A 124 9.87 -40.13 1.96
N SER A 125 9.56 -40.05 0.66
CA SER A 125 9.64 -41.20 -0.25
C SER A 125 11.08 -41.67 -0.45
N ALA A 126 12.04 -40.75 -0.58
CA ALA A 126 13.46 -41.09 -0.61
C ALA A 126 13.93 -41.76 0.70
N ALA A 127 13.53 -41.24 1.86
CA ALA A 127 13.87 -41.82 3.15
C ALA A 127 13.29 -43.24 3.33
N LEU A 128 12.04 -43.46 2.90
CA LEU A 128 11.41 -44.78 2.92
C LEU A 128 12.11 -45.77 1.97
N LEU A 129 12.53 -45.30 0.79
CA LEU A 129 13.28 -46.12 -0.16
C LEU A 129 14.62 -46.57 0.43
N TRP A 130 15.36 -45.68 1.08
CA TRP A 130 16.60 -46.01 1.77
C TRP A 130 16.41 -46.97 2.95
N ALA A 131 15.36 -46.76 3.76
CA ALA A 131 15.03 -47.65 4.86
C ALA A 131 14.66 -49.07 4.38
N GLY A 132 13.93 -49.18 3.27
CA GLY A 132 13.58 -50.47 2.65
C GLY A 132 14.78 -51.24 2.07
N VAL A 133 15.75 -50.51 1.49
CA VAL A 133 16.99 -51.13 0.95
C VAL A 133 17.94 -51.58 2.07
N GLY A 134 17.98 -50.87 3.21
CA GLY A 134 18.80 -51.26 4.35
C GLY A 134 18.22 -52.41 5.21
N ALA A 135 16.90 -52.61 5.17
CA ALA A 135 16.21 -53.63 5.99
C ALA A 135 16.13 -55.03 5.35
N GLY A 136 16.71 -55.25 4.17
CA GLY A 136 16.83 -56.59 3.59
C GLY A 136 15.53 -57.15 3.01
N ALA A 137 14.95 -56.45 2.03
CA ALA A 137 13.99 -57.03 1.11
C ALA A 137 14.59 -57.14 -0.30
N ILE A 138 15.63 -57.98 -0.43
CA ILE A 138 15.93 -58.78 -1.63
C ILE A 138 16.26 -60.19 -1.13
#